data_AF-A0A813LBU2-F1
#
_entry.id   AF-A0A813LBU2-F1
#
_cell.length_a   1.000
_cell.length_b   1.000
_cell.length_c   1.000
_cell.angle_alpha   90.00
_cell.angle_beta   90.00
_cell.angle_gamma   90.00
#
_symmetry.space_group_name_H-M   'P 1'
#
loop_
_entity.id
_entity.type
_entity.pdbx_description
1 polymer ?
#
loop_
_entity_poly.entity_id
_entity_poly.type
_entity_poly.pdbx_seq_one_letter_code
_entity_poly.pdbx_strand_id
1 'polypeptide(L)'
;MASYYPTHADVVRDPEMLAMAEQYFYQHDSITYGQFMNASSSAASGAAAHCSANSAAASSAACSAAGMDSVEDIYKRIVSLFVNVIFQVTVGHEQVGAIEVYVQDASWCAFSWVPGATAGTKQAATSTALLMSFTSTPMPKLLGDDWTHLFLKPSGLSHGAKSPEECFRTFQEELQAMSQKSDAYCDAAASRPFPECFPLYVVNPKYLETSISV
;
A
#
# COMPACT_ATOMS: atom_id res chain seq x y z
N MET A 1 6.96 3.21 15.64
CA MET A 1 6.30 4.19 16.53
C MET A 1 6.82 4.16 17.95
N ALA A 2 6.90 2.99 18.61
CA ALA A 2 7.37 2.90 20.01
C ALA A 2 8.77 3.49 20.25
N SER A 3 9.65 3.49 19.24
CA SER A 3 10.98 4.09 19.33
C SER A 3 10.97 5.63 19.36
N TYR A 4 9.90 6.29 18.91
CA TYR A 4 9.80 7.75 18.78
C TYR A 4 8.79 8.37 19.74
N TYR A 5 7.80 7.59 20.20
CA TYR A 5 6.77 8.05 21.12
C TYR A 5 6.81 7.21 22.40
N PRO A 6 6.99 7.85 23.58
CA PRO A 6 7.06 7.11 24.84
C PRO A 6 5.75 6.39 25.19
N THR A 7 4.61 6.97 24.83
CA THR A 7 3.28 6.41 25.07
C THR A 7 2.38 6.54 23.83
N HIS A 8 1.33 5.71 23.75
CA HIS A 8 0.31 5.83 22.69
C HIS A 8 -0.40 7.20 22.73
N ALA A 9 -0.57 7.78 23.92
CA ALA A 9 -1.16 9.10 24.09
C ALA A 9 -0.29 10.21 23.46
N ASP A 10 1.02 10.02 23.36
CA ASP A 10 1.90 10.99 22.71
C ASP A 10 1.73 10.97 21.19
N VAL A 11 1.48 9.80 20.59
CA VAL A 11 1.13 9.69 19.16
C VAL A 11 -0.20 10.38 18.87
N VAL A 12 -1.22 10.10 19.69
CA VAL A 12 -2.58 10.63 19.48
C VAL A 12 -2.65 12.14 19.70
N ARG A 13 -1.75 12.71 20.51
CA ARG A 13 -1.68 14.15 20.75
C ARG A 13 -0.72 14.88 19.82
N ASP A 14 -0.02 14.16 18.94
CA ASP A 14 0.88 14.77 17.98
C ASP A 14 0.08 15.51 16.90
N PRO A 15 0.20 16.86 16.81
CA PRO A 15 -0.57 17.64 15.86
C PRO A 15 -0.23 17.32 14.41
N GLU A 16 1.01 16.93 14.10
CA GLU A 16 1.43 16.57 12.74
C GLU A 16 0.85 15.21 12.33
N MET A 17 0.83 14.24 13.25
CA MET A 17 0.21 12.93 13.00
C MET A 17 -1.30 13.06 12.75
N LEU A 18 -1.98 13.89 13.54
CA LEU A 18 -3.41 14.14 13.36
C LEU A 18 -3.69 14.85 12.03
N ALA A 19 -2.91 15.86 11.67
CA ALA A 19 -3.07 16.56 10.38
C ALA A 19 -2.81 15.62 9.19
N MET A 20 -1.79 14.75 9.29
CA MET A 20 -1.50 13.76 8.26
C MET A 20 -2.65 12.75 8.11
N ALA A 21 -3.17 12.23 9.22
CA ALA A 21 -4.30 11.31 9.19
C ALA A 21 -5.57 11.98 8.61
N GLU A 22 -5.86 13.21 9.01
CA GLU A 22 -6.98 14.00 8.47
C GLU A 22 -6.84 14.20 6.95
N GLN A 23 -5.65 14.61 6.49
CA GLN A 23 -5.37 14.79 5.07
C GLN A 23 -5.52 13.48 4.28
N TYR A 24 -5.04 12.36 4.84
CA TYR A 24 -5.19 11.04 4.22
C TYR A 24 -6.66 10.65 4.04
N PHE A 25 -7.48 10.80 5.09
CA PHE A 25 -8.91 10.48 4.99
C PHE A 25 -9.65 11.44 4.06
N TYR A 26 -9.33 12.73 4.08
CA TYR A 26 -9.89 13.69 3.13
C TYR A 26 -9.60 13.30 1.67
N GLN A 27 -8.36 12.88 1.36
CA GLN A 27 -7.99 12.41 0.03
C GLN A 27 -8.66 11.09 -0.33
N HIS A 28 -8.70 10.14 0.60
CA HIS A 28 -9.33 8.85 0.36
C HIS A 28 -10.85 8.96 0.17
N ASP A 29 -11.53 9.78 0.98
CA ASP A 29 -12.96 10.03 0.88
C ASP A 29 -13.30 10.82 -0.38
N SER A 30 -12.49 11.82 -0.76
CA SER A 30 -12.70 12.55 -2.03
C SER A 30 -12.46 11.68 -3.26
N ILE A 31 -11.51 10.73 -3.23
CA ILE A 31 -11.33 9.73 -4.29
C ILE A 31 -12.53 8.78 -4.34
N THR A 32 -12.98 8.29 -3.18
CA THR A 32 -14.14 7.39 -3.09
C THR A 32 -15.41 8.09 -3.57
N TYR A 33 -15.67 9.33 -3.13
CA TYR A 33 -16.80 10.14 -3.58
C TYR A 33 -16.70 10.52 -5.06
N GLY A 34 -15.50 10.83 -5.57
CA GLY A 34 -15.25 11.11 -6.98
C GLY A 34 -15.53 9.90 -7.87
N GLN A 35 -15.19 8.69 -7.41
CA GLN A 35 -15.52 7.43 -8.10
C GLN A 35 -17.04 7.15 -8.09
N PHE A 36 -17.76 7.47 -7.01
CA PHE A 36 -19.23 7.38 -6.98
C PHE A 36 -19.91 8.42 -7.87
N MET A 37 -19.39 9.64 -7.92
CA MET A 37 -19.94 10.74 -8.71
C MET A 37 -19.73 10.55 -10.23
N ASN A 38 -18.63 9.90 -10.64
CA ASN A 38 -18.45 9.48 -12.03
C ASN A 38 -19.30 8.25 -12.42
N ALA A 39 -19.72 7.43 -11.45
CA ALA A 39 -20.65 6.33 -11.67
C ALA A 39 -22.13 6.77 -11.66
N SER A 40 -22.43 8.00 -11.25
CA SER A 40 -23.80 8.50 -11.13
C SER A 40 -23.90 9.99 -11.46
N SER A 41 -23.76 10.31 -12.75
CA SER A 41 -24.14 11.62 -13.30
C SER A 41 -25.67 11.80 -13.29
N SER A 42 -26.29 11.90 -12.12
CA SER A 42 -27.69 12.35 -11.98
C SER A 42 -28.16 12.68 -10.55
N ALA A 43 -27.31 12.91 -9.54
CA ALA A 43 -27.81 13.41 -8.24
C ALA A 43 -26.75 14.01 -7.30
N ALA A 44 -26.23 15.21 -7.59
CA ALA A 44 -25.40 15.90 -6.59
C ALA A 44 -25.42 17.41 -6.72
N SER A 45 -26.40 18.03 -6.09
CA SER A 45 -26.42 19.48 -5.83
C SER A 45 -26.65 19.80 -4.33
N GLY A 46 -26.33 18.88 -3.42
CA GLY A 46 -26.66 19.04 -1.99
C GLY A 46 -25.50 19.03 -0.99
N ALA A 47 -24.32 18.50 -1.31
CA ALA A 47 -23.34 18.13 -0.26
C ALA A 47 -22.13 19.07 -0.11
N ALA A 48 -22.02 20.14 -0.90
CA ALA A 48 -20.83 20.99 -0.94
C ALA A 48 -20.70 22.01 0.21
N ALA A 49 -21.64 22.05 1.17
CA ALA A 49 -21.79 23.21 2.06
C ALA A 49 -21.30 23.05 3.50
N HIS A 50 -20.67 21.93 3.92
CA HIS A 50 -20.49 21.69 5.37
C HIS A 50 -19.09 21.40 5.90
N CYS A 51 -18.02 21.71 5.16
CA CYS A 51 -16.65 21.53 5.67
C CYS A 51 -15.89 22.87 5.74
N SER A 52 -16.27 23.72 6.68
CA SER A 52 -15.51 24.89 7.10
C SER A 52 -15.82 25.19 8.57
N ALA A 53 -15.19 24.44 9.48
CA ALA A 53 -14.99 24.83 10.88
C ALA A 53 -14.09 23.82 11.61
N ASN A 54 -12.90 24.28 12.01
CA ASN A 54 -11.98 23.67 12.99
C ASN A 54 -11.48 22.23 12.72
N SER A 55 -10.30 22.12 12.12
CA SER A 55 -9.57 20.86 11.82
C SER A 55 -9.31 19.96 13.04
N ALA A 56 -9.06 20.52 14.22
CA ALA A 56 -8.93 19.73 15.47
C ALA A 56 -10.28 19.13 15.96
N ALA A 57 -11.39 19.77 15.60
CA ALA A 57 -12.73 19.28 15.92
C ALA A 57 -13.22 18.23 14.91
N ALA A 58 -12.74 18.29 13.65
CA ALA A 58 -13.10 17.33 12.61
C ALA A 58 -12.45 15.95 12.82
N SER A 59 -11.19 15.91 13.26
CA SER A 59 -10.48 14.67 13.60
C SER A 59 -11.01 14.00 14.87
N SER A 60 -11.40 14.77 15.89
CA SER A 60 -12.12 14.25 17.06
C SER A 60 -13.56 13.84 16.74
N ALA A 61 -14.27 14.56 15.88
CA ALA A 61 -15.61 14.18 15.41
C ALA A 61 -15.60 12.93 14.52
N ALA A 62 -14.58 12.72 13.67
CA ALA A 62 -14.42 11.50 12.87
C ALA A 62 -14.07 10.27 13.73
N CYS A 63 -13.42 10.47 14.88
CA CYS A 63 -13.19 9.42 15.88
C CYS A 63 -14.47 9.14 16.71
N SER A 64 -15.18 10.18 17.17
CA SER A 64 -16.46 10.01 17.88
C SER A 64 -17.58 9.46 16.98
N ALA A 65 -17.63 9.80 15.70
CA ALA A 65 -18.62 9.26 14.75
C ALA A 65 -18.40 7.78 14.43
N ALA A 66 -17.18 7.27 14.61
CA ALA A 66 -16.83 5.86 14.49
C ALA A 66 -16.99 5.07 15.82
N GLY A 67 -17.45 5.72 16.90
CA GLY A 67 -17.56 5.11 18.23
C GLY A 67 -16.20 4.80 18.89
N MET A 68 -15.14 5.53 18.51
CA MET A 68 -13.79 5.33 19.05
C MET A 68 -13.53 6.30 20.21
N ASP A 69 -13.74 5.81 21.43
CA ASP A 69 -13.64 6.64 22.65
C ASP A 69 -12.28 6.51 23.36
N SER A 70 -11.43 5.54 22.99
CA SER A 70 -10.16 5.28 23.69
C SER A 70 -8.91 5.72 22.89
N VAL A 71 -7.89 6.17 23.62
CA VAL A 71 -6.54 6.47 23.07
C VAL A 71 -5.97 5.27 22.30
N GLU A 72 -6.27 4.05 22.78
CA GLU A 72 -5.80 2.81 22.18
C GLU A 72 -6.40 2.58 20.80
N ASP A 73 -7.69 2.88 20.62
CA ASP A 73 -8.38 2.68 19.34
C ASP A 73 -7.89 3.67 18.29
N ILE A 74 -7.65 4.93 18.69
CA ILE A 74 -7.09 5.95 17.79
C ILE A 74 -5.66 5.56 17.40
N TYR A 75 -4.84 5.13 18.36
CA TYR A 75 -3.47 4.67 18.09
C TYR A 75 -3.44 3.51 17.08
N LYS A 76 -4.26 2.47 17.30
CA LYS A 76 -4.37 1.33 16.38
C LYS A 76 -4.79 1.75 14.97
N ARG A 77 -5.68 2.74 14.85
CA ARG A 77 -6.12 3.24 13.55
C ARG A 77 -4.99 3.98 12.82
N ILE A 78 -4.21 4.79 13.52
CA ILE A 78 -3.02 5.45 12.96
C ILE A 78 -2.01 4.39 12.50
N VAL A 79 -1.71 3.38 13.31
CA VAL A 79 -0.82 2.27 12.90
C VAL A 79 -1.36 1.55 11.66
N SER A 80 -2.67 1.26 11.63
CA SER A 80 -3.31 0.61 10.49
C SER A 80 -3.21 1.44 9.20
N LEU A 81 -3.29 2.77 9.30
CA LEU A 81 -3.09 3.68 8.17
C LEU A 81 -1.68 3.53 7.60
N PHE A 82 -0.63 3.58 8.44
CA PHE A 82 0.75 3.42 7.96
C PHE A 82 0.98 2.03 7.34
N VAL A 83 0.48 0.98 7.97
CA VAL A 83 0.57 -0.39 7.44
C VAL A 83 -0.13 -0.49 6.09
N ASN A 84 -1.31 0.12 5.94
CA ASN A 84 -2.04 0.12 4.68
C ASN A 84 -1.28 0.84 3.57
N VAL A 85 -0.75 2.04 3.84
CA VAL A 85 0.05 2.80 2.86
C VAL A 85 1.28 1.99 2.45
N ILE A 86 2.06 1.47 3.41
CA ILE A 86 3.24 0.65 3.14
C ILE A 86 2.86 -0.58 2.31
N PHE A 87 1.78 -1.27 2.66
CA PHE A 87 1.31 -2.44 1.92
C PHE A 87 0.92 -2.09 0.47
N GLN A 88 0.20 -0.99 0.26
CA GLN A 88 -0.25 -0.58 -1.07
C GLN A 88 0.92 -0.21 -1.98
N VAL A 89 1.92 0.53 -1.46
CA VAL A 89 3.08 0.95 -2.28
C VAL A 89 4.07 -0.18 -2.53
N THR A 90 4.05 -1.23 -1.71
CA THR A 90 4.91 -2.41 -1.87
C THR A 90 4.13 -3.52 -2.58
N VAL A 91 3.53 -4.44 -1.83
CA VAL A 91 2.80 -5.63 -2.33
C VAL A 91 1.68 -5.25 -3.31
N GLY A 92 0.88 -4.24 -2.98
CA GLY A 92 -0.26 -3.84 -3.82
C GLY A 92 0.16 -3.39 -5.21
N HIS A 93 1.18 -2.53 -5.26
CA HIS A 93 1.75 -2.06 -6.51
C HIS A 93 2.42 -3.20 -7.29
N GLU A 94 3.26 -4.01 -6.66
CA GLU A 94 3.96 -5.13 -7.31
C GLU A 94 3.00 -6.19 -7.87
N GLN A 95 1.90 -6.46 -7.17
CA GLN A 95 0.88 -7.38 -7.65
C GLN A 95 0.22 -6.89 -8.95
N VAL A 96 -0.02 -5.58 -9.08
CA VAL A 96 -0.61 -4.98 -10.29
C VAL A 96 0.45 -4.72 -11.35
N GLY A 97 1.65 -4.30 -10.97
CA GLY A 97 2.79 -4.07 -11.87
C GLY A 97 3.22 -5.35 -12.57
N ALA A 98 3.22 -6.48 -11.86
CA ALA A 98 3.52 -7.79 -12.42
C ALA A 98 2.50 -8.26 -13.48
N ILE A 99 1.39 -7.55 -13.72
CA ILE A 99 0.51 -7.85 -14.86
C ILE A 99 1.23 -7.64 -16.20
N GLU A 100 2.32 -6.86 -16.20
CA GLU A 100 3.10 -6.54 -17.39
C GLU A 100 3.59 -7.78 -18.17
N VAL A 101 3.87 -8.89 -17.47
CA VAL A 101 4.36 -10.11 -18.15
C VAL A 101 3.24 -10.76 -18.98
N TYR A 102 1.99 -10.55 -18.60
CA TYR A 102 0.84 -11.08 -19.33
C TYR A 102 0.46 -10.22 -20.53
N VAL A 103 0.67 -8.90 -20.47
CA VAL A 103 0.34 -7.98 -21.58
C VAL A 103 1.33 -8.09 -22.74
N GLN A 104 2.47 -8.77 -22.53
CA GLN A 104 3.37 -9.19 -23.60
C GLN A 104 2.74 -10.26 -24.51
N ASP A 105 1.76 -11.01 -24.02
CA ASP A 105 1.00 -11.98 -24.82
C ASP A 105 -0.23 -11.32 -25.45
N ALA A 106 -0.09 -10.95 -26.72
CA ALA A 106 -1.16 -10.37 -27.53
C ALA A 106 -2.39 -11.27 -27.70
N SER A 107 -2.26 -12.58 -27.50
CA SER A 107 -3.37 -13.54 -27.60
C SER A 107 -4.19 -13.65 -26.31
N TRP A 108 -3.67 -13.14 -25.19
CA TRP A 108 -4.31 -13.23 -23.89
C TRP A 108 -4.73 -11.86 -23.35
N CYS A 109 -3.81 -10.89 -23.31
CA CYS A 109 -4.04 -9.61 -22.62
C CYS A 109 -3.67 -8.40 -23.50
N ALA A 110 -4.27 -8.32 -24.71
CA ALA A 110 -4.16 -7.12 -25.53
C ALA A 110 -5.05 -5.99 -24.99
N PHE A 111 -4.51 -4.76 -24.95
CA PHE A 111 -5.25 -3.57 -24.51
C PHE A 111 -6.31 -3.11 -25.52
N SER A 112 -6.27 -3.64 -26.74
CA SER A 112 -7.31 -3.43 -27.76
C SER A 112 -7.47 -4.67 -28.61
N TRP A 113 -8.72 -4.96 -28.94
CA TRP A 113 -9.12 -6.11 -29.76
C TRP A 113 -9.90 -5.63 -30.97
N VAL A 114 -9.61 -6.22 -32.12
CA VAL A 114 -10.44 -6.03 -33.32
C VAL A 114 -11.62 -7.00 -33.22
N PRO A 115 -12.88 -6.55 -33.40
CA PRO A 115 -14.03 -7.44 -33.36
C PRO A 115 -13.86 -8.64 -34.30
N GLY A 116 -14.05 -9.85 -33.78
CA GLY A 116 -13.89 -11.10 -34.52
C GLY A 116 -12.45 -11.62 -34.64
N ALA A 117 -11.45 -10.88 -34.15
CA ALA A 117 -10.07 -11.37 -34.08
C ALA A 117 -9.85 -12.27 -32.86
N THR A 118 -8.98 -13.28 -33.01
CA THR A 118 -8.60 -14.21 -31.95
C THR A 118 -7.38 -13.76 -31.14
N ALA A 119 -6.73 -12.66 -31.54
CA ALA A 119 -5.62 -12.03 -30.84
C ALA A 119 -5.56 -10.52 -31.14
N GLY A 120 -4.90 -9.77 -30.27
CA GLY A 120 -4.57 -8.36 -30.49
C GLY A 120 -3.62 -8.15 -31.66
N THR A 121 -3.57 -6.91 -32.16
CA THR A 121 -2.64 -6.57 -33.25
C THR A 121 -1.20 -6.48 -32.73
N LYS A 122 -0.22 -6.78 -33.60
CA LYS A 122 1.20 -6.62 -33.26
C LYS A 122 1.54 -5.19 -32.83
N GLN A 123 0.93 -4.20 -33.49
CA GLN A 123 1.13 -2.78 -33.15
C GLN A 123 0.64 -2.47 -31.74
N ALA A 124 -0.56 -2.94 -31.36
CA ALA A 124 -1.07 -2.77 -30.00
C ALA A 124 -0.15 -3.44 -28.96
N ALA A 125 0.27 -4.68 -29.23
CA ALA A 125 1.18 -5.41 -28.33
C ALA A 125 2.53 -4.70 -28.15
N THR A 126 3.15 -4.23 -29.24
CA THR A 126 4.40 -3.46 -29.18
C THR A 126 4.23 -2.14 -28.44
N SER A 127 3.15 -1.40 -28.68
CA SER A 127 2.86 -0.16 -27.95
C SER A 127 2.66 -0.41 -26.46
N THR A 128 1.98 -1.49 -26.08
CA THR A 128 1.79 -1.85 -24.67
C THR A 128 3.10 -2.29 -24.01
N ALA A 129 3.89 -3.16 -24.65
CA ALA A 129 5.18 -3.58 -24.13
C ALA A 129 6.13 -2.38 -23.92
N LEU A 130 6.10 -1.40 -24.84
CA LEU A 130 6.87 -0.18 -24.72
C LEU A 130 6.39 0.69 -23.55
N LEU A 131 5.06 0.85 -23.39
CA LEU A 131 4.50 1.58 -22.26
C LEU A 131 4.92 0.93 -20.93
N MET A 132 4.79 -0.40 -20.83
CA MET A 132 5.18 -1.15 -19.64
C MET A 132 6.69 -1.02 -19.33
N SER A 133 7.53 -1.00 -20.38
CA SER A 133 8.97 -0.80 -20.21
C SER A 133 9.33 0.58 -19.62
N PHE A 134 8.50 1.60 -19.83
CA PHE A 134 8.69 2.93 -19.24
C PHE A 134 8.13 3.06 -17.82
N THR A 135 7.26 2.13 -17.42
CA THR A 135 6.66 2.09 -16.08
C THR A 135 7.51 1.25 -15.10
N SER A 136 8.21 0.24 -15.60
CA SER A 136 8.95 -0.74 -14.77
C SER A 136 10.39 -0.35 -14.44
N THR A 137 10.64 0.90 -14.07
CA THR A 137 11.98 1.33 -13.65
C THR A 137 12.33 0.74 -12.28
N PRO A 138 13.47 0.04 -12.12
CA PRO A 138 13.79 -0.64 -10.86
C PRO A 138 13.86 0.33 -9.68
N MET A 139 13.11 0.06 -8.61
CA MET A 139 13.23 0.78 -7.34
C MET A 139 14.03 -0.05 -6.31
N PRO A 140 14.56 0.60 -5.27
CA PRO A 140 15.23 -0.08 -4.18
C PRO A 140 14.37 -1.19 -3.57
N LYS A 141 15.02 -2.28 -3.14
CA LYS A 141 14.34 -3.48 -2.66
C LYS A 141 13.95 -3.34 -1.19
N LEU A 142 12.81 -3.93 -0.86
CA LEU A 142 12.31 -3.94 0.52
C LEU A 142 13.16 -4.86 1.41
N LEU A 143 13.54 -6.03 0.89
CA LEU A 143 14.39 -7.01 1.55
C LEU A 143 15.84 -6.87 1.04
N GLY A 144 16.79 -6.73 1.98
CA GLY A 144 18.23 -6.79 1.72
C GLY A 144 18.93 -5.42 1.61
N ASP A 145 18.21 -4.35 1.28
CA ASP A 145 18.79 -3.00 1.24
C ASP A 145 18.84 -2.36 2.65
N ASP A 146 19.88 -1.57 2.90
CA ASP A 146 20.06 -0.87 4.18
C ASP A 146 19.37 0.50 4.19
N TRP A 147 18.30 0.59 4.98
CA TRP A 147 17.50 1.80 5.17
C TRP A 147 17.79 2.53 6.48
N THR A 148 18.74 2.06 7.29
CA THR A 148 19.00 2.60 8.63
C THR A 148 19.44 4.07 8.63
N HIS A 149 20.05 4.52 7.53
CA HIS A 149 20.45 5.91 7.32
C HIS A 149 19.27 6.91 7.25
N LEU A 150 18.04 6.44 7.03
CA LEU A 150 16.82 7.26 7.06
C LEU A 150 16.25 7.45 8.47
N PHE A 151 16.71 6.67 9.45
CA PHE A 151 16.14 6.72 10.80
C PHE A 151 16.66 7.93 11.57
N LEU A 152 15.72 8.70 12.11
CA LEU A 152 16.03 9.81 12.99
C LEU A 152 16.51 9.26 14.34
N LYS A 153 17.44 9.98 14.97
CA LYS A 153 17.83 9.64 16.34
C LYS A 153 16.66 9.95 17.28
N PRO A 154 16.17 8.98 18.06
CA PRO A 154 15.08 9.23 18.99
C PRO A 154 15.54 10.19 20.10
N SER A 155 14.71 11.21 20.39
CA SER A 155 14.97 12.21 21.43
C SER A 155 14.80 11.66 22.86
N GLY A 156 14.22 10.47 22.99
CA GLY A 156 14.16 9.67 24.22
C GLY A 156 13.43 8.37 23.94
N LEU A 157 14.09 7.23 24.14
CA LEU A 157 13.44 5.92 24.04
C LEU A 157 12.51 5.73 25.25
N SER A 158 11.28 5.25 25.03
CA SER A 158 10.50 4.69 26.15
C SER A 158 11.27 3.58 26.81
N HIS A 159 11.09 3.43 28.12
CA HIS A 159 11.77 2.41 28.90
C HIS A 159 11.42 1.01 28.35
N GLY A 160 12.40 0.31 27.78
CA GLY A 160 12.23 -1.00 27.15
C GLY A 160 11.83 -1.00 25.67
N ALA A 161 11.74 0.16 25.00
CA ALA A 161 11.52 0.20 23.56
C ALA A 161 12.79 -0.16 22.77
N LYS A 162 12.60 -0.99 21.74
CA LYS A 162 13.63 -1.29 20.74
C LYS A 162 14.02 -0.02 19.98
N SER A 163 15.30 0.10 19.61
CA SER A 163 15.73 1.18 18.71
C SER A 163 15.10 1.02 17.32
N PRO A 164 15.02 2.08 16.49
CA PRO A 164 14.57 1.98 15.11
C PRO A 164 15.36 0.92 14.31
N GLU A 165 16.67 0.84 14.52
CA GLU A 165 17.57 -0.12 13.88
C GLU A 165 17.26 -1.57 14.32
N GLU A 166 16.97 -1.78 15.61
CA GLU A 166 16.56 -3.10 16.11
C GLU A 166 15.20 -3.54 15.57
N CYS A 167 14.25 -2.60 15.44
CA CYS A 167 12.97 -2.84 14.80
C CYS A 167 13.15 -3.21 13.32
N PHE A 168 13.98 -2.46 12.59
CA PHE A 168 14.27 -2.72 11.19
C PHE A 168 14.99 -4.04 10.97
N ARG A 169 15.95 -4.41 11.82
CA ARG A 169 16.58 -5.74 11.78
C ARG A 169 15.54 -6.84 11.95
N THR A 170 14.67 -6.71 12.97
CA THR A 170 13.58 -7.68 13.19
C THR A 170 12.68 -7.79 11.96
N PHE A 171 12.34 -6.65 11.35
CA PHE A 171 11.55 -6.60 10.12
C PHE A 171 12.24 -7.32 8.95
N GLN A 172 13.54 -7.09 8.71
CA GLN A 172 14.30 -7.79 7.67
C GLN A 172 14.37 -9.31 7.92
N GLU A 173 14.55 -9.74 9.17
CA GLU A 173 14.51 -11.17 9.55
C GLU A 173 13.14 -11.81 9.26
N GLU A 174 12.05 -11.11 9.60
CA GLU A 174 10.68 -11.57 9.33
C GLU A 174 10.37 -11.63 7.83
N LEU A 175 10.81 -10.64 7.05
CA LEU A 175 10.69 -10.65 5.59
C LEU A 175 11.48 -11.80 4.96
N GLN A 176 12.70 -12.06 5.46
CA GLN A 176 13.52 -13.17 5.00
C GLN A 176 12.85 -14.53 5.27
N ALA A 177 12.27 -14.70 6.46
CA ALA A 177 11.52 -15.90 6.81
C ALA A 177 10.24 -16.06 5.96
N MET A 178 9.55 -14.96 5.67
CA MET A 178 8.40 -14.96 4.77
C MET A 178 8.81 -15.33 3.33
N SER A 179 9.92 -14.80 2.83
CA SER A 179 10.45 -15.14 1.51
C SER A 179 10.73 -16.63 1.35
N GLN A 180 11.35 -17.24 2.37
CA GLN A 180 11.60 -18.69 2.40
C GLN A 180 10.31 -19.51 2.38
N LYS A 181 9.27 -19.07 3.11
CA LYS A 181 7.95 -19.73 3.07
C LYS A 181 7.30 -19.62 1.69
N SER A 182 7.40 -18.46 1.04
CA SER A 182 6.88 -18.26 -0.32
C SER A 182 7.61 -19.13 -1.34
N ASP A 183 8.94 -19.27 -1.22
CA ASP A 183 9.71 -20.17 -2.08
C ASP A 183 9.28 -21.63 -1.90
N ALA A 184 9.17 -22.10 -0.66
CA ALA A 184 8.69 -23.45 -0.38
C ALA A 184 7.26 -23.70 -0.92
N TYR A 185 6.38 -22.69 -0.84
CA TYR A 185 5.03 -22.75 -1.41
C TYR A 185 5.05 -22.87 -2.94
N CYS A 186 5.91 -22.08 -3.61
CA CYS A 186 6.07 -22.12 -5.07
C CYS A 186 6.69 -23.45 -5.53
N ASP A 187 7.70 -23.96 -4.83
CA ASP A 187 8.35 -25.25 -5.14
C ASP A 187 7.35 -26.42 -5.04
N ALA A 188 6.40 -26.33 -4.10
CA ALA A 188 5.32 -27.31 -3.94
C ALA A 188 4.12 -27.07 -4.89
N ALA A 189 4.18 -26.15 -5.85
CA ALA A 189 3.02 -25.83 -6.71
C ALA A 189 2.53 -27.03 -7.53
N ALA A 190 3.44 -27.79 -8.14
CA ALA A 190 3.08 -28.91 -9.02
C ALA A 190 2.39 -30.09 -8.29
N SER A 191 2.53 -30.19 -6.97
CA SER A 191 1.94 -31.27 -6.17
C SER A 191 0.60 -30.91 -5.54
N ARG A 192 0.17 -29.64 -5.61
CA ARG A 192 -1.07 -29.15 -5.00
C ARG A 192 -2.26 -29.28 -5.96
N PRO A 193 -3.49 -29.51 -5.46
CA PRO A 193 -4.68 -29.57 -6.32
C PRO A 193 -5.07 -28.18 -6.82
N PHE A 194 -5.79 -28.11 -7.94
CA PHE A 194 -6.41 -26.86 -8.40
C PHE A 194 -7.43 -26.34 -7.35
N PRO A 195 -7.47 -25.03 -7.04
CA PRO A 195 -6.71 -23.93 -7.66
C PRO A 195 -5.38 -23.60 -6.97
N GLU A 196 -4.95 -24.36 -5.98
CA GLU A 196 -3.69 -24.11 -5.26
C GLU A 196 -2.46 -24.52 -6.06
N CYS A 197 -2.59 -25.16 -7.23
CA CYS A 197 -1.45 -25.56 -8.05
C CYS A 197 -0.65 -24.39 -8.67
N PHE A 198 -1.07 -23.14 -8.46
CA PHE A 198 -0.37 -21.97 -8.99
C PHE A 198 0.70 -21.46 -8.01
N PRO A 199 1.91 -21.12 -8.51
CA PRO A 199 2.91 -20.43 -7.70
C PRO A 199 2.48 -18.97 -7.44
N LEU A 200 2.94 -18.41 -6.32
CA LEU A 200 2.66 -17.03 -5.91
C LEU A 200 3.97 -16.25 -5.77
N TYR A 201 4.50 -15.76 -6.89
CA TYR A 201 5.76 -15.03 -6.90
C TYR A 201 5.59 -13.56 -6.48
N VAL A 202 4.49 -12.92 -6.86
CA VAL A 202 4.27 -11.47 -6.72
C VAL A 202 4.21 -10.97 -5.27
N VAL A 203 3.95 -11.86 -4.31
CA VAL A 203 3.90 -11.53 -2.88
C VAL A 203 5.18 -11.92 -2.13
N ASN A 204 6.20 -12.44 -2.82
CA ASN A 204 7.44 -12.84 -2.17
C ASN A 204 8.31 -11.59 -1.86
N PRO A 205 8.66 -11.33 -0.59
CA PRO A 205 9.41 -10.14 -0.19
C PRO A 205 10.70 -9.85 -0.93
N LYS A 206 11.36 -10.88 -1.49
CA LYS A 206 12.59 -10.70 -2.26
C LYS A 206 12.41 -9.97 -3.59
N TYR A 207 11.18 -9.86 -4.08
CA TYR A 207 10.86 -9.13 -5.30
C TYR A 207 10.29 -7.74 -5.03
N LEU A 208 9.75 -7.52 -3.83
CA LEU A 208 9.06 -6.28 -3.47
C LEU A 208 10.00 -5.08 -3.42
N GLU A 209 9.54 -3.97 -3.98
CA GLU A 209 10.21 -2.68 -3.93
C GLU A 209 9.61 -1.77 -2.86
N THR A 210 10.34 -0.73 -2.47
CA THR A 210 9.93 0.20 -1.41
C THR A 210 9.07 1.37 -1.89
N SER A 211 8.88 1.51 -3.20
CA SER A 211 8.15 2.63 -3.80
C SER A 211 7.48 2.20 -5.10
N ILE A 212 6.48 2.97 -5.51
CA ILE A 212 5.83 2.85 -6.80
C ILE A 212 6.77 3.41 -7.88
N SER A 213 7.33 2.55 -8.73
CA SER A 213 7.75 2.96 -10.07
C SER A 213 6.51 3.18 -10.94
N VAL A 214 6.59 4.10 -11.90
CA VAL A 214 5.44 4.61 -12.71
C VAL A 214 4.49 3.51 -13.14
#